data_AF-A0A1I5DZR6-F1
#
_entry.id   AF-A0A1I5DZR6-F1
#
_cell.length_a   1.000
_cell.length_b   1.000
_cell.length_c   1.000
_cell.angle_alpha   90.00
_cell.angle_beta   90.00
_cell.angle_gamma   90.00
#
_symmetry.space_group_name_H-M   'P 1'
#
loop_
_entity.id
_entity.type
_entity.pdbx_description
1 polymer ?
#
loop_
_entity_poly.entity_id
_entity_poly.type
_entity_poly.pdbx_seq_one_letter_code
_entity_poly.pdbx_strand_id
1 'polypeptide(L)'
;MALGEIGISYNDFYALTPRSFTNIINGFRNKQYTESKERWEQIRYLFYASLKPHLKGNPTLRSLMPLPWDNETDDPEANETKIETPEQAAAIIKRQEEFWAAIDIKRQLKKSKSKTDFDGISTD
;
A
#
# COMPACT_ATOMS: atom_id res chain seq x y z
N MET A 1 -14.02 -15.70 10.86
CA MET A 1 -12.80 -15.01 10.42
C MET A 1 -11.63 -15.17 11.39
N ALA A 2 -11.53 -14.45 12.51
CA ALA A 2 -10.30 -14.43 13.34
C ALA A 2 -9.82 -15.81 13.87
N LEU A 3 -10.73 -16.57 14.48
CA LEU A 3 -10.41 -17.86 15.13
C LEU A 3 -10.25 -19.01 14.13
N GLY A 4 -10.99 -18.96 13.01
CA GLY A 4 -11.04 -20.05 12.04
C GLY A 4 -10.07 -19.89 10.86
N GLU A 5 -10.06 -18.73 10.19
CA GLU A 5 -9.27 -18.52 8.98
C GLU A 5 -7.83 -18.11 9.30
N ILE A 6 -7.65 -17.23 10.28
CA ILE A 6 -6.34 -16.71 10.66
C ILE A 6 -5.68 -17.62 11.73
N GLY A 7 -6.49 -18.37 12.48
CA GLY A 7 -6.00 -19.29 13.52
C GLY A 7 -5.53 -18.61 14.80
N ILE A 8 -6.09 -17.43 15.14
CA ILE A 8 -5.77 -16.72 16.39
C ILE A 8 -6.51 -17.38 17.55
N SER A 9 -5.86 -17.54 18.70
CA SER A 9 -6.48 -18.01 19.95
C SER A 9 -7.59 -17.07 20.44
N TYR A 10 -8.58 -17.62 21.15
CA TYR A 10 -9.67 -16.83 21.74
C TYR A 10 -9.12 -15.72 22.64
N ASN A 11 -8.23 -16.04 23.57
CA ASN A 11 -7.68 -15.06 24.52
C ASN A 11 -6.89 -13.96 23.80
N ASP A 12 -6.12 -14.31 22.78
CA ASP A 12 -5.31 -13.35 22.03
C ASP A 12 -6.21 -12.39 21.24
N PHE A 13 -7.34 -12.87 20.72
CA PHE A 13 -8.29 -12.03 20.00
C PHE A 13 -8.88 -10.93 20.90
N TYR A 14 -9.26 -11.25 22.13
CA TYR A 14 -9.80 -10.24 23.06
C TYR A 14 -8.74 -9.27 23.59
N ALA A 15 -7.46 -9.66 23.55
CA ALA A 15 -6.35 -8.79 23.92
C ALA A 15 -5.95 -7.79 22.81
N LEU A 16 -6.43 -7.98 21.57
CA LEU A 16 -6.07 -7.14 20.44
C LEU A 16 -6.90 -5.85 20.37
N THR A 17 -6.23 -4.76 20.03
CA THR A 17 -6.92 -3.53 19.59
C THR A 17 -7.50 -3.72 18.19
N PRO A 18 -8.58 -2.99 17.82
CA PRO A 18 -9.12 -3.05 16.46
C PRO A 18 -8.07 -2.75 15.39
N ARG A 19 -7.16 -1.80 15.66
CA ARG A 19 -6.06 -1.45 14.74
C ARG A 19 -5.08 -2.61 14.54
N SER A 20 -4.64 -3.25 15.62
CA SER A 20 -3.75 -4.41 15.51
C SER A 20 -4.43 -5.57 14.80
N PHE A 21 -5.73 -5.78 15.04
CA PHE A 21 -6.49 -6.81 14.35
C PHE A 21 -6.61 -6.55 12.84
N THR A 22 -6.90 -5.31 12.42
CA THR A 22 -6.91 -4.93 11.00
C THR A 22 -5.56 -5.17 10.33
N ASN A 23 -4.46 -4.83 11.00
CA ASN A 23 -3.11 -5.07 10.49
C ASN A 23 -2.84 -6.56 10.28
N ILE A 24 -3.25 -7.41 11.23
CA ILE A 24 -3.13 -8.86 11.11
C ILE A 24 -3.94 -9.39 9.93
N ILE A 25 -5.20 -8.96 9.78
CA ILE A 25 -6.04 -9.35 8.64
C ILE A 25 -5.39 -8.96 7.31
N ASN A 26 -4.88 -7.74 7.21
CA ASN A 26 -4.25 -7.25 5.99
C ASN A 26 -2.99 -8.06 5.66
N GLY A 27 -2.15 -8.32 6.66
CA GLY A 27 -0.97 -9.18 6.49
C GLY A 27 -1.33 -10.60 6.07
N PHE A 28 -2.33 -11.21 6.69
CA PHE A 28 -2.82 -12.54 6.35
C PHE A 28 -3.35 -12.61 4.91
N ARG A 29 -4.21 -11.65 4.52
CA ARG A 29 -4.75 -11.58 3.15
C ARG A 29 -3.65 -11.37 2.12
N ASN A 30 -2.68 -10.50 2.42
CA ASN A 30 -1.55 -10.27 1.53
C ASN A 30 -0.73 -11.55 1.35
N LYS A 31 -0.42 -12.26 2.44
CA LYS A 31 0.26 -13.56 2.39
C LYS A 31 -0.49 -14.56 1.51
N GLN A 32 -1.79 -14.76 1.76
CA GLN A 32 -2.63 -15.67 0.96
C GLN A 32 -2.65 -15.29 -0.53
N TYR A 33 -2.72 -14.00 -0.81
CA TYR A 33 -2.70 -13.48 -2.18
C TYR A 33 -1.35 -13.74 -2.86
N THR A 34 -0.22 -13.48 -2.17
CA THR A 34 1.12 -13.78 -2.68
C THR A 34 1.31 -15.27 -2.96
N GLU A 35 0.90 -16.14 -2.03
CA GLU A 35 0.98 -17.60 -2.23
C GLU A 35 0.09 -18.09 -3.39
N SER A 36 -1.10 -17.49 -3.53
CA SER A 36 -1.97 -17.79 -4.67
C SER A 36 -1.36 -17.33 -5.99
N LYS A 37 -0.81 -16.11 -6.03
CA LYS A 37 -0.09 -15.57 -7.21
C LYS A 37 1.04 -16.51 -7.61
N GLU A 38 1.90 -16.88 -6.66
CA GLU A 38 3.03 -17.78 -6.91
C GLU A 38 2.58 -19.11 -7.50
N ARG A 39 1.55 -19.73 -6.92
CA ARG A 39 1.00 -21.00 -7.41
C ARG A 39 0.50 -20.90 -8.86
N TRP A 40 -0.18 -19.80 -9.19
CA TRP A 40 -0.67 -19.58 -10.55
C TRP A 40 0.47 -19.33 -11.54
N GLU A 41 1.53 -18.65 -11.13
CA GLU A 41 2.74 -18.52 -11.96
C GLU A 41 3.42 -19.87 -12.17
N GLN A 42 3.57 -20.71 -11.13
CA GLN A 42 4.10 -22.06 -11.28
C GLN A 42 3.29 -22.89 -12.28
N ILE A 43 1.95 -22.83 -12.21
CA ILE A 43 1.05 -23.47 -13.16
C ILE A 43 1.24 -22.90 -14.57
N ARG A 44 1.40 -21.58 -14.71
CA ARG A 44 1.67 -20.92 -15.99
C ARG A 44 2.92 -21.48 -16.67
N TYR A 45 4.00 -21.64 -15.90
CA TYR A 45 5.25 -22.23 -16.40
C TYR A 45 5.06 -23.70 -16.80
N LEU A 46 4.38 -24.49 -15.96
CA LEU A 46 4.10 -25.89 -16.25
C LEU A 46 3.25 -26.06 -17.52
N PHE A 47 2.22 -25.22 -17.67
CA PHE A 47 1.34 -25.19 -18.82
C PHE A 47 2.10 -24.83 -20.10
N TYR A 48 2.92 -23.77 -20.05
CA TYR A 48 3.78 -23.39 -21.17
C TYR A 48 4.77 -24.49 -21.54
N ALA A 49 5.45 -25.10 -20.57
CA ALA A 49 6.39 -26.19 -20.81
C ALA A 49 5.73 -27.40 -21.48
N SER A 50 4.50 -27.72 -21.06
CA SER A 50 3.71 -28.83 -21.62
C SER A 50 3.21 -28.54 -23.04
N LEU A 51 2.84 -27.29 -23.34
CA LEU A 51 2.34 -26.90 -24.66
C LEU A 51 3.43 -26.55 -25.68
N LYS A 52 4.62 -26.17 -25.21
CA LYS A 52 5.73 -25.71 -26.07
C LYS A 52 6.05 -26.65 -27.24
N PRO A 53 6.08 -27.99 -27.10
CA PRO A 53 6.37 -28.89 -28.22
C PRO A 53 5.30 -28.88 -29.32
N HIS A 54 4.09 -28.41 -29.02
CA HIS A 54 2.94 -28.43 -29.91
C HIS A 54 2.57 -27.05 -30.46
N LEU A 55 3.22 -26.00 -29.98
CA LEU A 55 2.98 -24.62 -30.41
C LEU A 55 3.84 -24.28 -31.63
N LYS A 56 3.23 -23.61 -32.62
CA LYS A 56 3.96 -22.95 -33.70
C LYS A 56 4.37 -21.55 -33.22
N GLY A 57 5.67 -21.27 -33.21
CA GLY A 57 6.23 -20.00 -32.74
C GLY A 57 6.60 -20.01 -31.26
N ASN A 58 6.89 -18.83 -30.70
CA ASN A 58 7.35 -18.67 -29.33
C ASN A 58 6.52 -17.61 -28.58
N PRO A 59 5.24 -17.89 -28.27
CA PRO A 59 4.40 -16.95 -27.53
C PRO A 59 4.96 -16.70 -26.13
N THR A 60 4.78 -15.47 -25.62
CA THR A 60 5.13 -15.15 -24.24
C THR A 60 4.13 -15.78 -23.27
N LEU A 61 4.58 -16.12 -22.06
CA LEU A 61 3.74 -16.79 -21.05
C LEU A 61 2.48 -15.98 -20.72
N ARG A 62 2.59 -14.65 -20.63
CA ARG A 62 1.47 -13.72 -20.40
C ARG A 62 0.46 -13.69 -21.55
N SER A 63 0.94 -13.83 -22.78
CA SER A 63 0.05 -13.94 -23.96
C SER A 63 -0.68 -15.28 -24.00
N LEU A 64 -0.05 -16.36 -23.52
CA LEU A 64 -0.62 -17.70 -23.56
C LEU A 64 -1.64 -17.92 -22.43
N MET A 65 -1.36 -17.40 -21.24
CA MET A 65 -2.23 -17.54 -20.07
C MET A 65 -2.24 -16.21 -19.28
N PRO A 66 -3.07 -15.24 -19.70
CA PRO A 66 -3.17 -13.95 -19.01
C PRO A 66 -3.74 -14.14 -17.62
N LEU A 67 -3.10 -13.54 -16.61
CA LEU A 67 -3.56 -13.55 -15.22
C LEU A 67 -4.05 -12.16 -14.83
N PRO A 68 -4.95 -12.06 -13.83
CA PRO A 68 -5.60 -10.79 -13.46
C PRO A 68 -4.61 -9.67 -13.10
N TRP A 69 -3.46 -10.03 -12.53
CA TRP A 69 -2.42 -9.09 -12.09
C TRP A 69 -1.38 -8.76 -13.16
N ASP A 70 -1.47 -9.30 -14.38
CA ASP A 70 -0.54 -8.91 -15.44
C ASP A 70 -0.76 -7.46 -15.90
N ASN A 71 -1.96 -6.94 -15.66
CA ASN A 71 -2.35 -5.56 -15.98
C ASN A 71 -2.15 -4.60 -14.80
N GLU A 72 -1.80 -5.11 -13.62
CA GLU A 72 -1.28 -4.29 -12.54
C GLU A 72 0.10 -3.86 -13.04
N THR A 73 0.20 -2.63 -13.56
CA THR A 73 1.47 -2.07 -13.98
C THR A 73 2.39 -2.02 -12.77
N ASP A 74 3.27 -3.01 -12.66
CA ASP A 74 4.53 -2.94 -11.93
C ASP A 74 5.47 -1.96 -12.66
N ASP A 75 4.98 -0.76 -12.98
CA ASP A 75 5.83 0.33 -13.41
C ASP A 75 6.41 0.95 -12.14
N PRO A 76 7.67 0.62 -11.75
CA PRO A 76 8.35 1.38 -10.71
C PRO A 76 8.38 2.89 -11.06
N GLU A 77 8.33 3.22 -12.36
CA GLU A 77 8.24 4.59 -12.87
C GLU A 77 6.91 5.30 -12.60
N ALA A 78 5.81 4.58 -12.30
CA ALA A 78 4.53 5.20 -11.97
C ALA A 78 4.48 5.67 -10.50
N ASN A 79 5.33 5.11 -9.64
CA ASN A 79 5.41 5.46 -8.21
C ASN A 79 6.67 6.25 -7.85
N GLU A 80 7.70 6.23 -8.70
CA GLU A 80 8.81 7.17 -8.60
C GLU A 80 8.43 8.43 -9.37
N THR A 81 8.31 9.57 -8.67
CA THR A 81 8.30 10.87 -9.36
C THR A 81 9.62 10.96 -10.13
N LYS A 82 9.59 10.73 -11.45
CA LYS A 82 10.73 10.99 -12.34
C LYS A 82 11.13 12.45 -12.17
N ILE A 83 12.22 12.70 -11.46
CA ILE A 83 12.85 14.02 -11.40
C ILE A 83 13.77 14.07 -12.62
N GLU A 84 13.26 14.61 -13.73
CA GLU A 84 13.98 14.59 -15.00
C GLU A 84 15.04 15.68 -15.08
N THR A 85 14.96 16.73 -14.25
CA THR A 85 15.90 17.88 -14.26
C THR A 85 16.14 18.50 -12.87
N PRO A 86 17.34 19.09 -12.62
CA PRO A 86 17.65 19.75 -11.34
C PRO A 86 16.74 20.95 -11.03
N GLU A 87 16.16 21.58 -12.06
CA GLU A 87 15.23 22.69 -11.92
C GLU A 87 13.85 22.24 -11.40
N GLN A 88 13.35 21.10 -11.88
CA GLN A 88 12.12 20.49 -11.37
C GLN A 88 12.25 20.06 -9.89
N ALA A 89 13.44 19.57 -9.50
CA ALA A 89 13.72 19.23 -8.10
C ALA A 89 13.60 20.46 -7.18
N ALA A 90 14.19 21.59 -7.57
CA ALA A 90 14.13 22.84 -6.80
C ALA A 90 12.68 23.36 -6.65
N ALA A 91 11.88 23.24 -7.71
CA ALA A 91 10.46 23.61 -7.67
C ALA A 91 9.65 22.72 -6.71
N ILE A 92 9.94 21.42 -6.66
CA ILE A 92 9.30 20.48 -5.72
C ILE A 92 9.68 20.81 -4.28
N ILE A 93 10.96 21.08 -4.01
CA ILE A 93 11.45 21.46 -2.68
C ILE A 93 10.75 22.72 -2.19
N LYS A 94 10.72 23.77 -3.02
CA LYS A 94 10.05 25.03 -2.67
C LYS A 94 8.55 24.83 -2.39
N ARG A 95 7.87 24.02 -3.19
CA ARG A 95 6.46 23.67 -2.99
C ARG A 95 6.23 22.91 -1.68
N GLN A 96 7.16 22.02 -1.30
CA GLN A 96 7.10 21.32 -0.01
C GLN A 96 7.34 22.28 1.16
N GLU A 97 8.31 23.19 1.07
CA GLU A 97 8.58 24.19 2.11
C GLU A 97 7.36 25.10 2.35
N GLU A 98 6.74 25.58 1.28
CA GLU A 98 5.51 26.39 1.36
C GLU A 98 4.34 25.62 2.00
N PHE A 99 4.19 24.34 1.66
CA PHE A 99 3.17 23.47 2.24
C PHE A 99 3.37 23.25 3.75
N TRP A 100 4.60 22.97 4.18
CA TRP A 100 4.92 22.77 5.59
C TRP A 100 4.79 24.07 6.40
N ALA A 101 5.21 25.21 5.84
CA ALA A 101 5.01 26.51 6.47
C ALA A 101 3.52 26.81 6.71
N ALA A 102 2.65 26.50 5.74
CA ALA A 102 1.21 26.67 5.90
C ALA A 102 0.61 25.74 6.97
N ILE A 103 1.11 24.51 7.09
CA ILE A 103 0.71 23.58 8.16
C ILE A 103 1.11 24.12 9.52
N ASP A 104 2.34 24.60 9.67
CA ASP A 104 2.81 25.09 10.96
C ASP A 104 2.10 26.36 11.40
N ILE A 105 1.80 27.29 10.47
CA ILE A 105 0.92 28.43 10.76
C ILE A 105 -0.44 27.97 11.28
N LYS A 106 -1.07 26.99 10.63
CA LYS A 106 -2.35 26.42 11.11
C LYS A 106 -2.23 25.78 12.50
N ARG A 107 -1.13 25.09 12.80
CA ARG A 107 -0.87 24.53 14.14
C ARG A 107 -0.69 25.62 15.19
N GLN A 108 0.04 26.69 14.89
CA GLN A 108 0.25 27.81 15.80
C GLN A 108 -1.06 28.55 16.09
N LEU A 109 -1.89 28.79 15.07
CA LEU A 109 -3.23 29.39 15.23
C LEU A 109 -4.18 28.52 16.05
N LYS A 110 -4.11 27.20 15.90
CA LYS A 110 -4.88 26.26 16.73
C LYS A 110 -4.42 26.30 18.19
N LYS A 111 -3.10 26.40 18.42
CA LYS A 111 -2.50 26.47 19.76
C LYS A 111 -2.82 27.80 20.46
N SER A 112 -2.86 28.91 19.72
CA SER A 112 -3.27 30.21 20.27
C SER A 112 -4.75 30.23 20.61
N LYS A 113 -5.63 29.67 19.75
CA LYS A 113 -7.06 29.51 20.05
C LYS A 113 -7.31 28.66 21.29
N SER A 114 -6.64 27.51 21.42
CA SER A 114 -6.77 26.69 22.64
C SER A 114 -6.30 27.38 23.91
N LYS A 115 -5.38 28.36 23.81
CA LYS A 115 -4.90 29.13 24.95
C LYS A 115 -5.88 30.24 25.34
N THR A 116 -6.45 30.94 24.37
CA THR A 116 -7.51 31.94 24.62
C THR A 116 -8.79 31.31 25.17
N ASP A 117 -9.13 30.09 24.72
CA ASP A 117 -10.29 29.34 25.22
C ASP A 117 -10.07 28.83 26.65
N PHE A 118 -8.82 28.61 27.07
CA PHE A 118 -8.47 28.22 28.44
C PHE A 118 -8.44 29.42 29.40
N ASP A 119 -7.90 30.57 28.95
CA ASP A 119 -7.86 31.80 29.75
C ASP A 119 -9.26 32.45 29.91
N GLY A 120 -10.22 32.14 29.02
CA GLY A 120 -11.61 32.61 29.08
C GLY A 120 -12.54 31.80 30.01
N ILE A 121 -12.06 30.73 30.66
CA ILE A 121 -12.85 29.91 31.62
C ILE A 121 -12.52 30.27 33.09
N SER A 122 -11.61 31.23 33.33
CA SER A 122 -11.21 31.65 34.68
C SER A 122 -11.68 33.08 35.01
N THR A 123 -12.97 33.35 34.92
CA THR A 123 -13.63 34.42 35.69
C THR A 123 -15.10 34.02 35.91
N ASP A 124 -15.34 33.26 36.99
CA ASP A 124 -16.38 33.45 38.01
C ASP A 124 -16.23 32.37 39.11
#